data_AF-C0QI49-F1
#
_entry.id   AF-C0QI49-F1
#
_cell.length_a   1.000
_cell.length_b   1.000
_cell.length_c   1.000
_cell.angle_alpha   90.00
_cell.angle_beta   90.00
_cell.angle_gamma   90.00
#
_symmetry.space_group_name_H-M   'P 1'
#
loop_
_entity.id
_entity.type
_entity.pdbx_description
1 polymer ?
#
loop_
_entity_poly.entity_id
_entity_poly.type
_entity_poly.pdbx_seq_one_letter_code
_entity_poly.pdbx_strand_id
1 'polypeptide(L)'
;MTKPVQRKILSESRDFKLFWQKQGPFRYALTSSEYPTVLLALDEWIFSDDLKSLLKALMEWDERKMKLVPAPFNPRKTNILKPPELTPWKILNFPKEWEMAVCSAFTPVGYLTEQVTGASRSNEAADIEEAFFDLLGGQINTIGYELLSPEPLLSPDVAYVDEYLKEWAADEE
;
A
#
# COMPACT_ATOMS: atom_id res chain seq x y z
N MET A 1 -12.19 -1.80 19.10
CA MET A 1 -11.76 -3.05 18.45
C MET A 1 -11.62 -2.73 16.97
N THR A 2 -10.42 -2.86 16.42
CA THR A 2 -10.18 -2.67 14.98
C THR A 2 -10.84 -3.81 14.21
N LYS A 3 -11.57 -3.49 13.14
CA LYS A 3 -12.15 -4.51 12.26
C LYS A 3 -11.02 -5.24 11.52
N PRO A 4 -11.15 -6.56 11.27
CA PRO A 4 -10.19 -7.27 10.44
C PRO A 4 -10.26 -6.75 9.00
N VAL A 5 -9.12 -6.74 8.30
CA VAL A 5 -9.03 -6.35 6.89
C VAL A 5 -10.03 -7.16 6.07
N GLN A 6 -10.82 -6.48 5.23
CA GLN A 6 -11.77 -7.11 4.32
C GLN A 6 -11.32 -6.93 2.88
N ARG A 7 -11.31 -8.02 2.10
CA ARG A 7 -11.18 -7.98 0.64
C ARG A 7 -12.51 -8.33 0.00
N LYS A 8 -12.98 -7.54 -0.97
CA LYS A 8 -14.26 -7.74 -1.67
C LYS A 8 -14.16 -7.33 -3.13
N ILE A 9 -14.74 -8.13 -4.01
CA ILE A 9 -15.00 -7.71 -5.39
C ILE A 9 -16.35 -6.99 -5.39
N LEU A 10 -16.36 -5.73 -5.78
CA LEU A 10 -17.55 -4.87 -5.82
C LEU A 10 -17.56 -4.20 -7.21
N SER A 11 -18.23 -4.85 -8.16
CA SER A 11 -18.23 -4.43 -9.56
C SER A 11 -19.17 -3.26 -9.85
N GLU A 12 -20.12 -2.99 -8.97
CA GLU A 12 -21.07 -1.88 -9.12
C GLU A 12 -21.05 -0.95 -7.89
N SER A 13 -21.27 0.35 -8.13
CA SER A 13 -21.38 1.36 -7.08
C SER A 13 -22.49 1.03 -6.07
N ARG A 14 -23.54 0.33 -6.52
CA ARG A 14 -24.62 -0.18 -5.67
C ARG A 14 -24.12 -1.26 -4.71
N ASP A 15 -23.31 -2.21 -5.17
CA ASP A 15 -22.76 -3.27 -4.34
C ASP A 15 -21.85 -2.71 -3.26
N PHE A 16 -21.04 -1.71 -3.62
CA PHE A 16 -20.23 -0.97 -2.67
C PHE A 16 -21.11 -0.32 -1.59
N LYS A 17 -22.15 0.42 -1.97
CA LYS A 17 -23.05 1.10 -1.02
C LYS A 17 -23.70 0.09 -0.05
N LEU A 18 -24.16 -1.05 -0.56
CA LEU A 18 -24.75 -2.11 0.27
C LEU A 18 -23.73 -2.71 1.23
N PHE A 19 -22.51 -2.97 0.77
CA PHE A 19 -21.43 -3.48 1.62
C PHE A 19 -21.05 -2.45 2.71
N TRP A 20 -20.87 -1.19 2.32
CA TRP A 20 -20.48 -0.10 3.21
C TRP A 20 -21.49 0.12 4.34
N GLN A 21 -22.78 0.07 4.04
CA GLN A 21 -23.85 0.16 5.05
C GLN A 21 -23.88 -1.02 6.01
N LYS A 22 -23.53 -2.22 5.54
CA LYS A 22 -23.66 -3.46 6.33
C LYS A 22 -22.43 -3.78 7.18
N GLN A 23 -21.23 -3.53 6.65
CA GLN A 23 -19.95 -3.93 7.28
C GLN A 23 -19.04 -2.74 7.58
N GLY A 24 -19.22 -1.62 6.86
CA GLY A 24 -18.53 -0.38 7.11
C GLY A 24 -19.12 0.41 8.28
N PRO A 25 -18.85 1.72 8.35
CA PRO A 25 -17.77 2.38 7.62
C PRO A 25 -16.40 1.89 8.09
N PHE A 26 -15.38 2.03 7.22
CA PHE A 26 -13.98 1.72 7.53
C PHE A 26 -13.15 2.99 7.49
N ARG A 27 -12.04 3.02 8.22
CA ARG A 27 -11.13 4.18 8.18
C ARG A 27 -10.48 4.38 6.81
N TYR A 28 -10.14 3.29 6.14
CA TYR A 28 -9.49 3.30 4.84
C TYR A 28 -10.18 2.32 3.88
N ALA A 29 -10.27 2.71 2.61
CA ALA A 29 -10.66 1.85 1.50
C ALA A 29 -9.64 2.01 0.37
N LEU A 30 -9.27 0.92 -0.28
CA LEU A 30 -8.33 0.93 -1.40
C LEU A 30 -8.85 0.08 -2.55
N THR A 31 -8.73 0.60 -3.76
CA THR A 31 -9.02 -0.10 -5.02
C THR A 31 -7.92 0.20 -6.04
N SER A 32 -7.99 -0.40 -7.23
CA SER A 32 -7.08 -0.06 -8.32
C SER A 32 -7.58 1.18 -9.07
N SER A 33 -6.66 2.07 -9.46
CA SER A 33 -6.96 3.21 -10.34
C SER A 33 -6.53 2.98 -11.80
N GLU A 34 -5.92 1.83 -12.09
CA GLU A 34 -5.35 1.51 -13.39
C GLU A 34 -5.81 0.14 -13.92
N TYR A 35 -5.81 0.00 -15.24
CA TYR A 35 -6.01 -1.28 -15.92
C TYR A 35 -4.80 -1.61 -16.81
N PRO A 36 -4.21 -2.82 -16.71
CA PRO A 36 -4.62 -3.93 -15.86
C PRO A 36 -4.29 -3.70 -14.37
N THR A 37 -5.14 -4.22 -13.49
CA THR A 37 -4.94 -4.12 -12.04
C THR A 37 -3.68 -4.88 -11.62
N VAL A 38 -2.92 -4.30 -10.69
CA VAL A 38 -1.69 -4.88 -10.15
C VAL A 38 -1.94 -5.27 -8.68
N LEU A 39 -1.66 -6.52 -8.29
CA LEU A 39 -1.90 -7.07 -6.93
C LEU A 39 -3.36 -7.09 -6.43
N LEU A 40 -4.29 -6.58 -7.22
CA LEU A 40 -5.72 -6.63 -7.00
C LEU A 40 -6.37 -7.40 -8.16
N ALA A 41 -7.42 -8.15 -7.86
CA ALA A 41 -8.35 -8.62 -8.89
C ALA A 41 -9.13 -7.43 -9.48
N LEU A 42 -9.76 -7.65 -10.64
CA LEU A 42 -10.66 -6.66 -11.22
C LEU A 42 -11.79 -6.33 -10.25
N ASP A 43 -12.08 -5.03 -10.09
CA ASP A 43 -13.07 -4.49 -9.15
C ASP A 43 -12.86 -4.89 -7.68
N GLU A 44 -11.63 -5.28 -7.32
CA GLU A 44 -11.31 -5.65 -5.94
C GLU A 44 -11.02 -4.43 -5.06
N TRP A 45 -11.65 -4.43 -3.91
CA TRP A 45 -11.51 -3.47 -2.84
C TRP A 45 -10.90 -4.11 -1.60
N ILE A 46 -10.05 -3.34 -0.90
CA ILE A 46 -9.50 -3.67 0.41
C ILE A 46 -9.97 -2.61 1.41
N PHE A 47 -10.47 -3.04 2.56
CA PHE A 47 -10.96 -2.16 3.62
C PHE A 47 -10.28 -2.47 4.96
N SER A 48 -9.96 -1.43 5.73
CA SER A 48 -9.30 -1.57 7.03
C SER A 48 -9.50 -0.32 7.90
N ASP A 49 -9.39 -0.49 9.21
CA ASP A 49 -9.29 0.65 10.15
C ASP A 49 -7.84 1.11 10.39
N ASP A 50 -6.88 0.35 9.87
CA ASP A 50 -5.43 0.58 9.99
C ASP A 50 -4.76 0.55 8.62
N LEU A 51 -4.03 1.62 8.29
CA LEU A 51 -3.38 1.80 6.98
C LEU A 51 -2.31 0.76 6.73
N LYS A 52 -1.47 0.47 7.73
CA LYS A 52 -0.38 -0.51 7.60
C LYS A 52 -0.93 -1.90 7.31
N SER A 53 -1.99 -2.31 8.01
CA SER A 53 -2.68 -3.58 7.77
C SER A 53 -3.30 -3.65 6.38
N LEU A 54 -3.87 -2.54 5.88
CA LEU A 54 -4.39 -2.45 4.52
C LEU A 54 -3.30 -2.64 3.46
N LEU A 55 -2.17 -1.94 3.61
CA LEU A 55 -1.05 -2.04 2.66
C LEU A 55 -0.37 -3.42 2.71
N LYS A 56 -0.27 -4.02 3.90
CA LYS A 56 0.19 -5.41 4.03
C LYS A 56 -0.73 -6.38 3.30
N ALA A 57 -2.04 -6.19 3.43
CA ALA A 57 -3.00 -7.01 2.72
C ALA A 57 -2.89 -6.84 1.20
N LEU A 58 -2.73 -5.59 0.71
CA LEU A 58 -2.50 -5.31 -0.71
C LEU A 58 -1.30 -6.07 -1.26
N MET A 59 -0.18 -6.03 -0.53
CA MET A 59 1.05 -6.72 -0.93
C MET A 59 0.98 -8.24 -0.71
N GLU A 60 -0.09 -8.78 -0.12
CA GLU A 60 -0.16 -10.17 0.33
C GLU A 60 1.04 -10.52 1.22
N TRP A 61 1.39 -9.59 2.13
CA TRP A 61 2.65 -9.60 2.88
C TRP A 61 2.85 -10.91 3.64
N ASP A 62 1.81 -11.40 4.33
CA ASP A 62 1.87 -12.61 5.13
C ASP A 62 1.81 -13.87 4.25
N GLU A 63 0.96 -13.87 3.23
CA GLU A 63 0.79 -14.99 2.28
C GLU A 63 2.06 -15.26 1.47
N ARG A 64 2.71 -14.19 1.01
CA ARG A 64 4.00 -14.24 0.29
C ARG A 64 5.20 -14.38 1.25
N LYS A 65 4.96 -14.42 2.57
CA LYS A 65 5.98 -14.53 3.62
C LYS A 65 7.05 -13.45 3.46
N MET A 66 6.62 -12.23 3.15
CA MET A 66 7.50 -11.09 3.02
C MET A 66 8.08 -10.72 4.37
N LYS A 67 9.31 -10.22 4.33
CA LYS A 67 9.99 -9.71 5.50
C LYS A 67 11.12 -8.79 5.09
N LEU A 68 11.40 -7.82 5.93
CA LEU A 68 12.62 -7.04 5.82
C LEU A 68 13.82 -7.89 6.23
N VAL A 69 14.78 -7.97 5.32
CA VAL A 69 16.05 -8.63 5.55
C VAL A 69 17.19 -7.65 5.33
N PRO A 70 18.29 -7.81 6.08
CA PRO A 70 19.54 -7.18 5.73
C PRO A 70 19.89 -7.59 4.30
N ALA A 71 20.01 -6.63 3.41
CA ALA A 71 20.45 -6.89 2.07
C ALA A 71 21.97 -7.14 2.10
N PRO A 72 22.47 -8.21 1.46
CA PRO A 72 23.89 -8.60 1.52
C PRO A 72 24.75 -7.67 0.65
N PHE A 73 24.73 -6.37 0.92
CA PHE A 73 25.82 -5.49 0.52
C PHE A 73 26.92 -5.68 1.54
N ASN A 74 27.91 -6.49 1.20
CA ASN A 74 29.07 -6.69 2.05
C ASN A 74 29.82 -5.34 2.18
N PRO A 75 29.82 -4.69 3.35
CA PRO A 75 30.48 -3.39 3.52
C PRO A 75 32.00 -3.46 3.29
N ARG A 76 32.59 -4.67 3.25
CA ARG A 76 34.00 -4.91 2.94
C ARG A 76 34.29 -5.06 1.45
N LYS A 77 33.28 -5.20 0.58
CA LYS A 77 33.46 -5.23 -0.89
C LYS A 77 33.27 -3.82 -1.44
N THR A 78 34.29 -2.98 -1.26
CA THR A 78 34.35 -1.60 -1.77
C THR A 78 34.50 -1.49 -3.30
N ASN A 79 34.75 -2.61 -3.99
CA ASN A 79 34.94 -2.65 -5.45
C ASN A 79 33.63 -2.76 -6.26
N ILE A 80 32.49 -2.87 -5.61
CA ILE A 80 31.20 -2.82 -6.29
C ILE A 80 30.70 -1.40 -6.12
N LEU A 81 30.61 -0.65 -7.23
CA LEU A 81 29.98 0.67 -7.29
C LEU A 81 28.63 0.58 -6.56
N LYS A 82 28.56 1.07 -5.33
CA LYS A 82 27.32 1.18 -4.58
C LYS A 82 26.52 2.27 -5.29
N PRO A 83 25.35 1.98 -5.90
CA PRO A 83 24.44 3.05 -6.27
C PRO A 83 24.13 3.82 -4.97
N PRO A 84 24.37 5.14 -4.93
CA PRO A 84 24.29 5.92 -3.69
C PRO A 84 22.96 5.71 -2.95
N GLU A 85 21.90 5.47 -3.71
CA GLU A 85 20.50 5.34 -3.27
C GLU A 85 20.15 4.02 -2.55
N LEU A 86 21.02 3.00 -2.54
CA LEU A 86 20.69 1.67 -1.98
C LEU A 86 21.00 1.56 -0.48
N THR A 87 19.97 1.23 0.30
CA THR A 87 20.05 1.02 1.75
C THR A 87 20.44 -0.42 2.10
N PRO A 88 20.83 -0.69 3.38
CA PRO A 88 21.10 -2.06 3.83
C PRO A 88 19.84 -2.92 3.97
N TRP A 89 18.66 -2.46 3.54
CA TRP A 89 17.39 -3.15 3.72
C TRP A 89 16.78 -3.58 2.39
N LYS A 90 16.21 -4.79 2.39
CA LYS A 90 15.47 -5.34 1.26
C LYS A 90 14.24 -6.10 1.75
N ILE A 91 13.15 -6.04 0.99
CA ILE A 91 11.98 -6.89 1.17
C ILE A 91 12.24 -8.24 0.48
N LEU A 92 12.24 -9.32 1.25
CA LEU A 92 12.26 -10.68 0.73
C LEU A 92 10.90 -10.99 0.10
N ASN A 93 10.88 -11.74 -1.01
CA ASN A 93 9.67 -12.12 -1.76
C ASN A 93 8.85 -10.92 -2.23
N PHE A 94 9.54 -9.82 -2.57
CA PHE A 94 8.93 -8.61 -3.11
C PHE A 94 8.03 -8.93 -4.34
N PRO A 95 6.85 -8.30 -4.47
CA PRO A 95 5.96 -8.55 -5.59
C PRO A 95 6.63 -8.17 -6.91
N LYS A 96 6.69 -9.12 -7.85
CA LYS A 96 7.25 -8.87 -9.20
C LYS A 96 6.39 -7.90 -9.99
N GLU A 97 5.11 -7.85 -9.67
CA GLU A 97 4.14 -6.97 -10.29
C GLU A 97 4.46 -5.48 -10.04
N TRP A 98 5.24 -5.18 -9.00
CA TRP A 98 5.76 -3.84 -8.70
C TRP A 98 7.16 -3.56 -9.28
N GLU A 99 7.74 -4.45 -10.10
CA GLU A 99 9.04 -4.20 -10.74
C GLU A 99 9.03 -2.96 -11.65
N MET A 100 7.87 -2.61 -12.22
CA MET A 100 7.71 -1.40 -13.05
C MET A 100 7.17 -0.20 -12.28
N ALA A 101 6.79 -0.38 -11.00
CA ALA A 101 6.22 0.69 -10.20
C ALA A 101 7.29 1.73 -9.85
N VAL A 102 7.01 3.00 -10.15
CA VAL A 102 7.87 4.11 -9.77
C VAL A 102 7.48 4.57 -8.37
N CYS A 103 8.13 4.02 -7.35
CA CYS A 103 7.91 4.37 -5.96
C CYS A 103 9.20 4.91 -5.35
N SER A 104 9.10 5.94 -4.52
CA SER A 104 10.29 6.44 -3.83
C SER A 104 10.68 5.58 -2.62
N ALA A 105 9.81 4.67 -2.16
CA ALA A 105 10.09 3.82 -0.99
C ALA A 105 10.94 2.59 -1.32
N PHE A 106 10.88 2.11 -2.57
CA PHE A 106 11.54 0.89 -3.00
C PHE A 106 12.07 0.97 -4.43
N THR A 107 13.05 0.13 -4.73
CA THR A 107 13.52 -0.15 -6.09
C THR A 107 12.72 -1.29 -6.73
N PRO A 108 12.74 -1.44 -8.07
CA PRO A 108 12.11 -2.56 -8.78
C PRO A 108 12.32 -3.95 -8.18
N VAL A 109 13.49 -4.21 -7.59
CA VAL A 109 13.86 -5.52 -7.03
C VAL A 109 13.71 -5.60 -5.51
N GLY A 110 12.98 -4.66 -4.90
CA GLY A 110 12.57 -4.67 -3.49
C GLY A 110 13.60 -4.14 -2.49
N TYR A 111 14.70 -3.50 -2.92
CA TYR A 111 15.55 -2.73 -1.99
C TYR A 111 14.83 -1.49 -1.52
N LEU A 112 14.96 -1.15 -0.24
CA LEU A 112 14.46 0.12 0.27
C LEU A 112 15.39 1.26 -0.12
N THR A 113 14.83 2.45 -0.28
CA THR A 113 15.58 3.66 -0.62
C THR A 113 15.98 4.45 0.63
N GLU A 114 16.87 5.41 0.44
CA GLU A 114 17.30 6.31 1.53
C GLU A 114 16.14 7.09 2.17
N GLN A 115 15.04 7.31 1.44
CA GLN A 115 13.86 7.99 1.96
C GLN A 115 13.22 7.20 3.11
N VAL A 116 13.16 5.87 2.99
CA VAL A 116 12.64 5.01 4.06
C VAL A 116 13.57 5.03 5.27
N THR A 117 14.88 4.88 5.06
CA THR A 117 15.84 4.88 6.17
C THR A 117 15.95 6.24 6.86
N GLY A 118 15.80 7.33 6.10
CA GLY A 118 15.85 8.70 6.62
C GLY A 118 14.59 9.09 7.42
N ALA A 119 13.43 8.49 7.09
CA ALA A 119 12.20 8.66 7.84
C ALA A 119 12.10 7.77 9.08
N SER A 120 12.93 6.73 9.17
CA SER A 120 12.90 5.78 10.28
C SER A 120 13.51 6.34 11.55
N ARG A 121 12.96 5.95 12.71
CA ARG A 121 13.42 6.38 14.03
C ARG A 121 14.74 5.71 14.43
N SER A 122 14.97 4.49 13.96
CA SER A 122 16.17 3.72 14.21
C SER A 122 16.49 2.81 13.02
N ASN A 123 17.62 2.12 13.08
CA ASN A 123 17.98 1.12 12.07
C ASN A 123 17.53 -0.30 12.47
N GLU A 124 16.44 -0.41 13.23
CA GLU A 124 15.82 -1.69 13.57
C GLU A 124 14.74 -2.07 12.55
N ALA A 125 14.56 -3.37 12.30
CA ALA A 125 13.63 -3.84 11.28
C ALA A 125 12.18 -3.36 11.49
N ALA A 126 11.74 -3.23 12.75
CA ALA A 126 10.40 -2.77 13.07
C ALA A 126 10.18 -1.30 12.69
N ASP A 127 11.13 -0.42 13.04
CA ASP A 127 11.06 1.01 12.72
C ASP A 127 11.23 1.27 11.22
N ILE A 128 12.02 0.45 10.53
CA ILE A 128 12.17 0.52 9.07
C ILE A 128 10.88 0.07 8.39
N GLU A 129 10.22 -0.97 8.92
CA GLU A 129 8.92 -1.43 8.43
C GLU A 129 7.84 -0.36 8.62
N GLU A 130 7.78 0.28 9.79
CA GLU A 130 6.88 1.42 10.05
C GLU A 130 7.11 2.54 9.02
N ALA A 131 8.35 3.01 8.88
CA ALA A 131 8.69 4.06 7.92
C ALA A 131 8.37 3.68 6.46
N PHE A 132 8.56 2.40 6.09
CA PHE A 132 8.23 1.90 4.76
C PHE A 132 6.74 2.03 4.46
N PHE A 133 5.88 1.56 5.37
CA PHE A 133 4.42 1.59 5.14
C PHE A 133 3.84 3.00 5.23
N ASP A 134 4.41 3.86 6.06
CA ASP A 134 4.01 5.27 6.11
C ASP A 134 4.33 5.98 4.78
N LEU A 135 5.53 5.77 4.25
CA LEU A 135 5.93 6.36 2.96
C LEU A 135 5.14 5.77 1.79
N LEU A 136 4.91 4.45 1.80
CA LEU A 136 4.09 3.78 0.80
C LEU A 136 2.65 4.28 0.82
N GLY A 137 2.06 4.47 2.00
CA GLY A 137 0.70 4.99 2.14
C GLY A 137 0.52 6.38 1.53
N GLY A 138 1.55 7.23 1.60
CA GLY A 138 1.56 8.55 0.97
C GLY A 138 1.77 8.54 -0.55
N GLN A 139 2.13 7.39 -1.15
CA GLN A 139 2.48 7.26 -2.57
C GLN A 139 1.69 6.17 -3.29
N ILE A 140 0.79 5.47 -2.59
CA ILE A 140 0.07 4.35 -3.17
C ILE A 140 -0.80 4.82 -4.35
N ASN A 141 -1.35 6.03 -4.27
CA ASN A 141 -2.13 6.62 -5.35
C ASN A 141 -1.29 6.92 -6.61
N THR A 142 0.03 7.11 -6.46
CA THR A 142 0.92 7.37 -7.61
C THR A 142 1.42 6.10 -8.28
N ILE A 143 1.09 4.92 -7.75
CA ILE A 143 1.54 3.61 -8.26
C ILE A 143 0.39 2.68 -8.65
N GLY A 144 -0.73 3.26 -9.12
CA GLY A 144 -1.83 2.52 -9.76
C GLY A 144 -2.96 2.07 -8.83
N TYR A 145 -3.06 2.68 -7.65
CA TYR A 145 -4.16 2.44 -6.70
C TYR A 145 -4.92 3.74 -6.42
N GLU A 146 -6.08 3.60 -5.81
CA GLU A 146 -6.84 4.69 -5.23
C GLU A 146 -7.07 4.38 -3.75
N LEU A 147 -6.40 5.10 -2.86
CA LEU A 147 -6.61 5.04 -1.41
C LEU A 147 -7.55 6.16 -0.99
N LEU A 148 -8.74 5.77 -0.54
CA LEU A 148 -9.69 6.65 0.12
C LEU A 148 -9.39 6.65 1.62
N SER A 149 -8.93 7.79 2.13
CA SER A 149 -8.60 8.02 3.54
C SER A 149 -9.61 8.94 4.22
N PRO A 150 -9.58 9.07 5.56
CA PRO A 150 -10.38 10.06 6.24
C PRO A 150 -9.98 11.47 5.81
N GLU A 151 -10.97 12.31 5.56
CA GLU A 151 -10.78 13.71 5.21
C GLU A 151 -11.08 14.56 6.45
N PRO A 152 -10.11 15.25 7.06
CA PRO A 152 -10.29 15.89 8.37
C PRO A 152 -11.48 16.84 8.49
N LEU A 153 -11.88 17.49 7.38
CA LEU A 153 -12.98 18.46 7.36
C LEU A 153 -14.34 17.85 7.04
N LEU A 154 -14.37 16.70 6.36
CA LEU A 154 -15.62 16.10 5.84
C LEU A 154 -15.96 14.80 6.57
N SER A 155 -14.96 13.97 6.82
CA SER A 155 -15.09 12.63 7.38
C SER A 155 -13.81 12.26 8.14
N PRO A 156 -13.62 12.77 9.38
CA PRO A 156 -12.34 12.65 10.09
C PRO A 156 -12.01 11.22 10.57
N ASP A 157 -13.02 10.39 10.76
CA ASP A 157 -12.87 9.05 11.35
C ASP A 157 -12.98 7.91 10.32
N VAL A 158 -13.52 8.18 9.13
CA VAL A 158 -13.82 7.16 8.12
C VAL A 158 -13.45 7.62 6.72
N ALA A 159 -13.15 6.69 5.82
CA ALA A 159 -12.79 7.02 4.45
C ALA A 159 -13.85 7.92 3.80
N TYR A 160 -13.41 9.00 3.18
CA TYR A 160 -14.30 9.86 2.40
C TYR A 160 -14.55 9.21 1.04
N VAL A 161 -15.74 8.64 0.87
CA VAL A 161 -16.11 7.85 -0.33
C VAL A 161 -17.13 8.55 -1.23
N ASP A 162 -17.71 9.66 -0.78
CA ASP A 162 -18.89 10.26 -1.43
C ASP A 162 -18.60 10.77 -2.84
N GLU A 163 -17.46 11.43 -3.03
CA GLU A 163 -17.03 11.95 -4.33
C GLU A 163 -16.73 10.80 -5.30
N TYR A 164 -15.91 9.84 -4.87
CA TYR A 164 -15.58 8.64 -5.64
C TYR A 164 -16.85 7.88 -6.07
N LEU A 165 -17.80 7.65 -5.15
CA LEU A 165 -19.04 6.93 -5.45
C LEU A 165 -19.98 7.69 -6.37
N LYS A 166 -19.88 9.01 -6.42
CA LYS A 166 -20.67 9.84 -7.33
C LYS A 166 -20.12 9.77 -8.75
N GLU A 167 -18.80 9.84 -8.90
CA GLU A 167 -18.12 9.68 -10.19
C GLU A 167 -18.37 8.28 -10.75
N TRP A 168 -18.11 7.25 -9.95
CA TRP A 168 -18.31 5.86 -10.37
C TRP A 168 -19.76 5.58 -10.78
N ALA A 169 -20.75 6.06 -10.03
CA ALA A 169 -22.15 5.89 -10.40
C ALA A 169 -22.54 6.61 -11.70
N ALA A 170 -21.85 7.70 -12.05
CA ALA A 170 -22.09 8.43 -13.30
C ALA A 170 -21.50 7.71 -14.52
N ASP A 171 -20.40 6.97 -14.35
CA ASP A 171 -19.78 6.15 -15.40
C ASP A 171 -20.57 4.86 -15.70
N GLU A 172 -21.45 4.44 -14.77
CA GLU A 172 -22.34 3.28 -14.92
C GLU A 172 -23.63 3.59 -15.71
N GLU A 173 -24.01 4.87 -15.84
CA GLU A 173 -25.23 5.34 -16.54
C GLU A 173 -25.01 5.54 -18.06
#